data_AF-A0A7S3NGF8-F1
#
_entry.id   AF-A0A7S3NGF8-F1
#
_cell.length_a   1.000
_cell.length_b   1.000
_cell.length_c   1.000
_cell.angle_alpha   90.00
_cell.angle_beta   90.00
_cell.angle_gamma   90.00
#
_symmetry.space_group_name_H-M   'P 1'
#
loop_
_entity.id
_entity.type
_entity.pdbx_description
1 polymer ?
#
loop_
_entity_poly.entity_id
_entity_poly.type
_entity_poly.pdbx_seq_one_letter_code
_entity_poly.pdbx_strand_id
1 'polypeptide(L)'
;EFKVVPNMSWLNEERVDDDYYLTPKDDHTSTLVWLHGLGDSALGFIDVFRSSKISPCSKTTKVILLTAPVRAVTVNFGMQMPCWFDYRSFDSSDPENFIDPEQLEESKARIIAVIEKEVKDCLDGDYSKLMIGGFSQGAALSLYVATQLEQNIRGVIFCSGHPLYQNPAEEISESK
;
A
#
# COMPACT_ATOMS: atom_id res chain seq x y z
N GLU A 1 26.91 -3.60 -8.66
CA GLU A 1 26.97 -5.07 -8.53
C GLU A 1 25.57 -5.61 -8.28
N PHE A 2 25.02 -6.40 -9.19
CA PHE A 2 23.78 -7.13 -8.95
C PHE A 2 24.09 -8.25 -7.96
N LYS A 3 23.65 -8.12 -6.71
CA LYS A 3 23.69 -9.23 -5.76
C LYS A 3 22.72 -10.29 -6.27
N VAL A 4 23.25 -11.48 -6.57
CA VAL A 4 22.46 -12.68 -6.77
C VAL A 4 21.61 -12.87 -5.51
N VAL A 5 20.29 -12.70 -5.65
CA VAL A 5 19.35 -12.94 -4.55
C VAL A 5 19.44 -14.43 -4.22
N PRO A 6 19.65 -14.83 -2.94
CA PRO A 6 19.69 -16.24 -2.59
C PRO A 6 18.38 -16.90 -3.02
N ASN A 7 18.45 -18.06 -3.69
CA ASN A 7 17.25 -18.84 -4.00
C ASN A 7 16.49 -19.11 -2.70
N MET A 8 15.36 -18.45 -2.51
CA MET A 8 14.59 -18.55 -1.28
C MET A 8 13.81 -19.87 -1.29
N SER A 9 14.15 -20.78 -0.40
CA SER A 9 13.54 -22.11 -0.36
C SER A 9 12.04 -22.09 -0.06
N TRP A 10 11.52 -21.01 0.51
CA TRP A 10 10.16 -20.89 1.05
C TRP A 10 9.27 -19.86 0.35
N LEU A 11 9.82 -19.09 -0.61
CA LEU A 11 9.14 -17.95 -1.23
C LEU A 11 9.29 -18.02 -2.75
N ASN A 12 8.18 -17.81 -3.46
CA ASN A 12 8.15 -17.50 -4.87
C ASN A 12 8.04 -15.98 -5.02
N GLU A 13 8.80 -15.44 -5.97
CA GLU A 13 8.73 -14.03 -6.32
C GLU A 13 8.29 -13.91 -7.77
N GLU A 14 7.26 -13.10 -7.99
CA GLU A 14 6.77 -12.74 -9.31
C GLU A 14 6.74 -11.21 -9.42
N ARG A 15 7.13 -10.69 -10.58
CA ARG A 15 6.98 -9.28 -10.94
C ARG A 15 5.92 -9.16 -12.02
N VAL A 16 4.90 -8.34 -11.76
CA VAL A 16 3.88 -7.97 -12.74
C VAL A 16 3.95 -6.46 -12.90
N ASP A 17 4.30 -6.00 -14.09
CA ASP A 17 4.66 -4.60 -14.35
C ASP A 17 5.73 -4.10 -13.35
N ASP A 18 5.42 -3.15 -12.48
CA ASP A 18 6.32 -2.65 -11.43
C ASP A 18 5.96 -3.13 -10.02
N ASP A 19 4.93 -3.99 -9.90
CA ASP A 19 4.51 -4.59 -8.64
C ASP A 19 5.22 -5.92 -8.41
N TYR A 20 5.40 -6.29 -7.14
CA TYR A 20 6.06 -7.54 -6.74
C TYR A 20 5.16 -8.37 -5.83
N TYR A 21 5.09 -9.66 -6.12
CA TYR A 21 4.28 -10.64 -5.42
C TYR A 21 5.19 -11.69 -4.81
N LEU A 22 5.28 -11.65 -3.48
CA LEU A 22 6.05 -12.58 -2.67
C LEU A 22 5.11 -13.63 -2.09
N THR A 23 4.99 -14.76 -2.77
CA THR A 23 4.02 -15.82 -2.42
C THR A 23 4.73 -16.98 -1.70
N PRO A 24 4.26 -17.42 -0.52
CA PRO A 24 4.76 -18.62 0.13
C PRO A 24 4.72 -19.84 -0.81
N LYS A 25 5.75 -20.68 -0.76
CA LYS A 25 5.76 -21.95 -1.52
C LYS A 25 4.86 -23.02 -0.92
N ASP A 26 4.70 -22.97 0.40
CA ASP A 26 3.85 -23.86 1.18
C ASP A 26 2.51 -23.15 1.49
N ASP A 27 2.00 -23.26 2.72
CA ASP A 27 0.71 -22.70 3.11
C ASP A 27 0.64 -21.18 3.00
N HIS A 28 -0.43 -20.69 2.37
CA HIS A 28 -0.79 -19.27 2.32
C HIS A 28 -1.94 -19.00 3.31
N THR A 29 -1.64 -18.36 4.43
CA THR A 29 -2.61 -18.16 5.53
C THR A 29 -3.08 -16.72 5.68
N SER A 30 -2.36 -15.77 5.08
CA SER A 30 -2.63 -14.34 5.20
C SER A 30 -1.96 -13.55 4.08
N THR A 31 -2.45 -12.35 3.79
CA THR A 31 -1.80 -11.45 2.84
C THR A 31 -1.54 -10.08 3.46
N LEU A 32 -0.37 -9.52 3.20
CA LEU A 32 -0.05 -8.11 3.42
C LEU A 32 0.02 -7.40 2.07
N VAL A 33 -0.77 -6.34 1.89
CA VAL A 33 -0.57 -5.35 0.82
C VAL A 33 0.30 -4.21 1.34
N TRP A 34 1.42 -3.92 0.68
CA TRP A 34 2.41 -2.94 1.11
C TRP A 34 2.58 -1.80 0.12
N LEU A 35 2.59 -0.56 0.63
CA LEU A 35 2.73 0.68 -0.13
C LEU A 35 4.02 1.43 0.27
N HIS A 36 4.88 1.73 -0.71
CA HIS A 36 6.11 2.48 -0.48
C HIS A 36 5.85 3.99 -0.26
N GLY A 37 6.89 4.73 0.16
CA GLY A 37 6.83 6.19 0.31
C GLY A 37 7.04 6.96 -1.01
N LEU A 38 6.74 8.26 -1.00
CA LEU A 38 6.89 9.14 -2.16
C LEU A 38 8.29 9.03 -2.79
N GLY A 39 8.35 8.81 -4.11
CA GLY A 39 9.57 8.74 -4.89
C GLY A 39 10.30 7.39 -4.87
N ASP A 40 9.84 6.41 -4.10
CA ASP A 40 10.40 5.05 -4.04
C ASP A 40 9.63 4.07 -4.96
N SER A 41 9.75 2.77 -4.76
CA SER A 41 9.06 1.72 -5.52
C SER A 41 8.87 0.45 -4.67
N ALA A 42 8.09 -0.51 -5.16
CA ALA A 42 8.01 -1.85 -4.57
C ALA A 42 9.39 -2.51 -4.44
N LEU A 43 10.27 -2.31 -5.43
CA LEU A 43 11.63 -2.83 -5.43
C LEU A 43 12.48 -2.27 -4.27
N GLY A 44 12.25 -1.04 -3.83
CA GLY A 44 12.95 -0.44 -2.69
C GLY A 44 12.68 -1.16 -1.36
N PHE A 45 11.52 -1.82 -1.24
CA PHE A 45 11.09 -2.52 -0.03
C PHE A 45 11.22 -4.04 -0.10
N ILE A 46 11.45 -4.62 -1.27
CA ILE A 46 11.38 -6.07 -1.46
C ILE A 46 12.33 -6.85 -0.54
N ASP A 47 13.53 -6.33 -0.30
CA ASP A 47 14.54 -7.00 0.53
C ASP A 47 14.14 -7.05 2.02
N VAL A 48 13.29 -6.12 2.49
CA VAL A 48 12.71 -6.16 3.83
C VAL A 48 11.85 -7.42 3.99
N PHE A 49 11.03 -7.74 2.99
CA PHE A 49 10.09 -8.85 3.05
C PHE A 49 10.69 -10.20 2.61
N ARG A 50 11.71 -10.18 1.76
CA ARG A 50 12.54 -11.37 1.45
C ARG A 50 13.31 -11.88 2.66
N SER A 51 13.77 -10.98 3.52
CA SER A 51 14.67 -11.37 4.61
C SER A 51 13.91 -12.04 5.76
N SER A 52 14.15 -13.34 5.96
CA SER A 52 13.55 -14.10 7.08
C SER A 52 14.00 -13.64 8.47
N LYS A 53 14.94 -12.68 8.57
CA LYS A 53 15.46 -12.14 9.85
C LYS A 53 14.77 -10.84 10.26
N ILE A 54 14.29 -10.06 9.30
CA ILE A 54 13.71 -8.73 9.53
C ILE A 54 12.30 -8.59 8.98
N SER A 55 11.84 -9.54 8.16
CA SER A 55 10.47 -9.52 7.66
C SER A 55 9.50 -9.53 8.84
N PRO A 56 8.56 -8.58 8.90
CA PRO A 56 7.56 -8.54 9.96
C PRO A 56 6.48 -9.62 9.78
N CYS A 57 6.53 -10.38 8.68
CA CYS A 57 5.52 -11.34 8.27
C CYS A 57 5.95 -12.79 8.55
N SER A 58 4.99 -13.68 8.78
CA SER A 58 5.27 -15.12 8.87
C SER A 58 5.67 -15.67 7.50
N LYS A 59 6.28 -16.86 7.47
CA LYS A 59 6.61 -17.56 6.22
C LYS A 59 5.38 -17.96 5.39
N THR A 60 4.19 -17.90 5.99
CA THR A 60 2.90 -18.23 5.37
C THR A 60 2.11 -16.99 4.94
N THR A 61 2.68 -15.80 5.10
CA THR A 61 2.09 -14.54 4.64
C THR A 61 2.58 -14.24 3.23
N LYS A 62 1.64 -14.07 2.29
CA LYS A 62 1.92 -13.46 0.99
C LYS A 62 2.10 -11.95 1.16
N VAL A 63 3.08 -11.38 0.48
CA VAL A 63 3.28 -9.92 0.46
C VAL A 63 3.12 -9.41 -0.96
N ILE A 64 2.18 -8.50 -1.15
CA ILE A 64 1.94 -7.79 -2.41
C ILE A 64 2.52 -6.39 -2.24
N LEU A 65 3.62 -6.10 -2.92
CA LEU A 65 4.25 -4.79 -2.92
C LEU A 65 3.81 -4.04 -4.17
N LEU A 66 3.04 -2.97 -3.99
CA LEU A 66 2.56 -2.15 -5.09
C LEU A 66 3.50 -0.97 -5.32
N THR A 67 3.76 -0.65 -6.58
CA THR A 67 4.47 0.55 -7.03
C THR A 67 3.46 1.60 -7.50
N ALA A 68 3.60 2.82 -6.98
CA ALA A 68 2.82 3.97 -7.38
C ALA A 68 3.08 4.36 -8.85
N PRO A 69 2.09 4.90 -9.58
CA PRO A 69 2.32 5.46 -10.90
C PRO A 69 3.29 6.65 -10.84
N VAL A 70 4.02 6.89 -11.94
CA VAL A 70 4.89 8.07 -12.07
C VAL A 70 4.04 9.29 -12.40
N ARG A 71 4.07 10.30 -11.52
CA ARG A 71 3.31 11.55 -11.66
C ARG A 71 4.17 12.76 -11.29
N ALA A 72 3.75 13.96 -11.69
CA ALA A 72 4.40 15.21 -11.31
C ALA A 72 4.06 15.50 -9.84
N VAL A 73 5.06 15.93 -9.06
CA VAL A 73 4.88 16.21 -7.63
C VAL A 73 5.05 17.71 -7.37
N THR A 74 4.00 18.39 -6.94
CA THR A 74 3.94 19.85 -6.79
C THR A 74 4.95 20.35 -5.75
N VAL A 75 5.00 19.76 -4.55
CA VAL A 75 6.00 20.13 -3.52
C VAL A 75 7.45 19.87 -3.94
N ASN A 76 7.67 19.02 -4.95
CA ASN A 76 8.98 18.74 -5.53
C ASN A 76 9.17 19.44 -6.89
N PHE A 77 8.56 20.62 -7.06
CA PHE A 77 8.71 21.47 -8.24
C PHE A 77 8.32 20.79 -9.57
N GLY A 78 7.32 19.91 -9.52
CA GLY A 78 6.82 19.19 -10.69
C GLY A 78 7.72 18.04 -11.17
N MET A 79 8.68 17.60 -10.34
CA MET A 79 9.52 16.45 -10.67
C MET A 79 8.68 15.18 -10.83
N GLN A 80 8.92 14.44 -11.92
CA GLN A 80 8.27 13.16 -12.21
C GLN A 80 8.88 12.06 -11.33
N MET A 81 8.07 11.46 -10.46
CA MET A 81 8.49 10.32 -9.62
C MET A 81 7.28 9.45 -9.24
N PRO A 82 7.50 8.21 -8.77
CA PRO A 82 6.42 7.38 -8.23
C PRO A 82 5.68 8.09 -7.09
N CYS A 83 4.38 8.30 -7.26
CA CYS A 83 3.58 9.12 -6.36
C CYS A 83 2.14 8.62 -6.29
N TRP A 84 1.68 8.26 -5.08
CA TRP A 84 0.32 7.75 -4.89
C TRP A 84 -0.75 8.82 -5.06
N PHE A 85 -0.46 10.05 -4.64
CA PHE A 85 -1.30 11.23 -4.83
C PHE A 85 -0.41 12.46 -4.65
N ASP A 86 -0.66 13.51 -5.43
CA ASP A 86 0.18 14.69 -5.36
C ASP A 86 0.03 15.42 -4.03
N TYR A 87 1.16 15.76 -3.40
CA TYR A 87 1.20 16.73 -2.31
C TYR A 87 1.35 18.12 -2.95
N ARG A 88 0.31 18.94 -2.80
CA ARG A 88 0.27 20.31 -3.32
C ARG A 88 0.91 21.30 -2.34
N SER A 89 0.85 20.99 -1.05
CA SER A 89 1.47 21.75 0.03
C SER A 89 1.92 20.83 1.18
N PHE A 90 2.83 21.30 2.04
CA PHE A 90 3.09 20.67 3.34
C PHE A 90 2.30 21.33 4.48
N ASP A 91 1.59 22.42 4.19
CA ASP A 91 0.68 23.06 5.13
C ASP A 91 -0.64 22.28 5.15
N SER A 92 -0.84 21.49 6.20
CA SER A 92 -2.06 20.70 6.40
C SER A 92 -3.21 21.50 7.00
N SER A 93 -3.07 22.82 7.18
CA SER A 93 -4.15 23.69 7.70
C SER A 93 -5.24 23.96 6.66
N ASP A 94 -4.95 23.71 5.38
CA ASP A 94 -5.89 23.78 4.26
C ASP A 94 -6.04 22.39 3.61
N PRO A 95 -7.01 21.56 4.08
CA PRO A 95 -7.19 20.21 3.59
C PRO A 95 -7.49 20.11 2.08
N GLU A 96 -8.18 21.10 1.53
CA GLU A 96 -8.59 21.11 0.11
C GLU A 96 -7.39 21.34 -0.83
N ASN A 97 -6.38 22.07 -0.36
CA ASN A 97 -5.18 22.39 -1.13
C ASN A 97 -3.92 21.62 -0.68
N PHE A 98 -4.06 20.71 0.28
CA PHE A 98 -2.94 19.93 0.79
C PHE A 98 -2.56 18.78 -0.16
N ILE A 99 -3.56 18.09 -0.73
CA ILE A 99 -3.37 16.93 -1.63
C ILE A 99 -4.26 17.01 -2.88
N ASP A 100 -3.95 16.19 -3.88
CA ASP A 100 -4.83 15.95 -5.03
C ASP A 100 -5.87 14.85 -4.73
N PRO A 101 -7.17 15.18 -4.61
CA PRO A 101 -8.19 14.21 -4.24
C PRO A 101 -8.50 13.20 -5.36
N GLU A 102 -8.39 13.59 -6.63
CA GLU A 102 -8.67 12.69 -7.76
C GLU A 102 -7.60 11.59 -7.81
N GLN A 103 -6.32 11.96 -7.65
CA GLN A 103 -5.23 10.99 -7.62
C GLN A 103 -5.28 10.08 -6.37
N LEU A 104 -5.78 10.60 -5.24
CA LEU A 104 -6.01 9.81 -4.03
C LEU A 104 -7.09 8.74 -4.29
N GLU A 105 -8.20 9.14 -4.89
CA GLU A 105 -9.31 8.25 -5.24
C GLU A 105 -8.90 7.18 -6.26
N GLU A 106 -8.14 7.54 -7.29
CA GLU A 106 -7.57 6.58 -8.25
C GLU A 106 -6.71 5.52 -7.56
N SER A 107 -5.82 5.95 -6.66
CA SER A 107 -4.94 5.03 -5.94
C SER A 107 -5.72 4.16 -4.95
N LYS A 108 -6.71 4.73 -4.25
CA LYS A 108 -7.64 3.96 -3.40
C LYS A 108 -8.33 2.87 -4.22
N ALA A 109 -8.94 3.23 -5.37
CA ALA A 109 -9.66 2.29 -6.21
C ALA A 109 -8.77 1.16 -6.71
N ARG A 110 -7.53 1.47 -7.14
CA ARG A 110 -6.54 0.44 -7.52
C ARG A 110 -6.25 -0.52 -6.38
N ILE A 111 -6.00 0.00 -5.18
CA ILE A 111 -5.64 -0.82 -4.02
C ILE A 111 -6.83 -1.68 -3.56
N ILE A 112 -8.05 -1.13 -3.53
CA ILE A 112 -9.26 -1.88 -3.23
C ILE A 112 -9.45 -3.03 -4.23
N ALA A 113 -9.28 -2.78 -5.53
CA ALA A 113 -9.40 -3.83 -6.54
C ALA A 113 -8.37 -4.95 -6.34
N VAL A 114 -7.14 -4.63 -5.96
CA VAL A 114 -6.10 -5.62 -5.60
C VAL A 114 -6.52 -6.42 -4.37
N ILE A 115 -7.02 -5.74 -3.33
CA ILE A 115 -7.49 -6.37 -2.09
C ILE A 115 -8.66 -7.32 -2.35
N GLU A 116 -9.70 -6.87 -3.04
CA GLU A 116 -10.90 -7.66 -3.31
C GLU A 116 -10.57 -8.91 -4.10
N LYS A 117 -9.72 -8.76 -5.12
CA LYS A 117 -9.24 -9.88 -5.93
C LYS A 117 -8.46 -10.87 -5.07
N GLU A 118 -7.51 -10.39 -4.27
CA GLU A 118 -6.67 -11.23 -3.42
C GLU A 118 -7.50 -11.99 -2.36
N VAL A 119 -8.41 -11.29 -1.69
CA VAL A 119 -9.26 -11.88 -0.66
C VAL A 119 -10.17 -12.95 -1.25
N LYS A 120 -10.76 -12.68 -2.42
CA LYS A 120 -11.61 -13.63 -3.14
C LYS A 120 -10.83 -14.85 -3.64
N ASP A 121 -9.70 -14.63 -4.29
CA ASP A 121 -9.00 -15.69 -5.02
C ASP A 121 -8.06 -16.51 -4.12
N CYS A 122 -7.58 -15.95 -3.00
CA CYS A 122 -6.55 -16.58 -2.18
C CYS A 122 -6.87 -16.69 -0.68
N LEU A 123 -7.87 -15.96 -0.15
CA LEU A 123 -8.17 -15.95 1.29
C LEU A 123 -9.59 -16.46 1.64
N ASP A 124 -10.27 -17.09 0.68
CA ASP A 124 -11.63 -17.63 0.83
C ASP A 124 -12.68 -16.57 1.21
N GLY A 125 -12.48 -15.31 0.83
CA GLY A 125 -13.37 -14.21 1.21
C GLY A 125 -13.15 -13.69 2.65
N ASP A 126 -12.16 -14.20 3.39
CA ASP A 126 -11.92 -13.85 4.79
C ASP A 126 -10.97 -12.66 4.95
N TYR A 127 -11.55 -11.46 5.12
CA TYR A 127 -10.82 -10.22 5.36
C TYR A 127 -10.00 -10.24 6.67
N SER A 128 -10.31 -11.10 7.64
CA SER A 128 -9.52 -11.21 8.89
C SER A 128 -8.12 -11.78 8.68
N LYS A 129 -7.83 -12.29 7.48
CA LYS A 129 -6.51 -12.75 7.01
C LYS A 129 -5.75 -11.67 6.22
N LEU A 130 -6.36 -10.52 5.95
CA LEU A 130 -5.76 -9.42 5.20
C LEU A 130 -5.14 -8.37 6.13
N MET A 131 -3.96 -7.90 5.78
CA MET A 131 -3.33 -6.70 6.32
C MET A 131 -3.02 -5.74 5.19
N ILE A 132 -3.03 -4.45 5.48
CA ILE A 132 -2.49 -3.42 4.59
C ILE A 132 -1.46 -2.59 5.38
N GLY A 133 -0.45 -2.06 4.72
CA GLY A 133 0.49 -1.16 5.37
C GLY A 133 1.33 -0.37 4.40
N GLY A 134 2.16 0.49 4.96
CA GLY A 134 3.10 1.24 4.15
C GLY A 134 4.03 2.13 4.96
N PHE A 135 4.86 2.86 4.22
CA PHE A 135 5.82 3.84 4.74
C PHE A 135 5.53 5.25 4.21
N SER A 136 5.62 6.27 5.07
CA SER A 136 5.45 7.69 4.70
C SER A 136 4.14 7.94 3.94
N GLN A 137 4.18 8.38 2.67
CA GLN A 137 2.99 8.55 1.83
C GLN A 137 2.16 7.26 1.72
N GLY A 138 2.81 6.11 1.55
CA GLY A 138 2.15 4.81 1.53
C GLY A 138 1.50 4.46 2.87
N ALA A 139 2.07 4.89 4.00
CA ALA A 139 1.46 4.70 5.32
C ALA A 139 0.15 5.49 5.42
N ALA A 140 0.16 6.75 5.00
CA ALA A 140 -1.03 7.61 4.97
C ALA A 140 -2.15 6.99 4.13
N LEU A 141 -1.81 6.53 2.91
CA LEU A 141 -2.76 5.87 2.02
C LEU A 141 -3.27 4.54 2.56
N SER A 142 -2.40 3.71 3.15
CA SER A 142 -2.79 2.41 3.67
C SER A 142 -3.84 2.52 4.79
N LEU A 143 -3.66 3.51 5.68
CA LEU A 143 -4.63 3.80 6.73
C LEU A 143 -5.94 4.33 6.13
N TYR A 144 -5.85 5.25 5.17
CA TYR A 144 -7.04 5.78 4.48
C TYR A 144 -7.83 4.67 3.79
N VAL A 145 -7.20 3.81 2.98
CA VAL A 145 -7.87 2.67 2.33
C VAL A 145 -8.53 1.76 3.37
N ALA A 146 -7.86 1.47 4.49
CA ALA A 146 -8.41 0.62 5.53
C ALA A 146 -9.70 1.17 6.15
N THR A 147 -9.87 2.50 6.26
CA THR A 147 -11.13 3.08 6.77
C THR A 147 -12.26 3.06 5.73
N GLN A 148 -11.95 2.77 4.47
CA GLN A 148 -12.91 2.71 3.37
C GLN A 148 -13.41 1.29 3.08
N LEU A 149 -12.86 0.27 3.76
CA LEU A 149 -13.34 -1.10 3.67
C LEU A 149 -14.55 -1.30 4.58
N GLU A 150 -15.61 -1.93 4.06
CA GLU A 150 -16.77 -2.30 4.88
C GLU A 150 -16.46 -3.48 5.83
N GLN A 151 -15.45 -4.29 5.50
CA GLN A 151 -15.06 -5.49 6.22
C GLN A 151 -13.93 -5.22 7.21
N ASN A 152 -13.97 -5.90 8.35
CA ASN A 152 -12.88 -5.85 9.32
C ASN A 152 -11.67 -6.64 8.80
N ILE A 153 -10.55 -5.94 8.64
CA ILE A 153 -9.25 -6.54 8.30
C ILE A 153 -8.45 -6.89 9.56
N ARG A 154 -7.39 -7.69 9.41
CA ARG A 154 -6.50 -8.09 10.52
C ARG A 154 -5.81 -6.91 11.19
N GLY A 155 -5.48 -5.88 10.40
CA GLY A 155 -4.86 -4.66 10.91
C GLY A 155 -4.10 -3.86 9.84
N VAL A 156 -3.62 -2.70 10.28
CA VAL A 156 -2.85 -1.75 9.47
C VAL A 156 -1.43 -1.62 10.02
N ILE A 157 -0.42 -1.68 9.15
CA ILE A 157 0.98 -1.39 9.51
C ILE A 157 1.30 0.03 9.05
N PHE A 158 1.48 0.95 10.00
CA PHE A 158 1.68 2.36 9.73
C PHE A 158 3.10 2.81 10.12
N CYS A 159 3.96 3.06 9.13
CA CYS A 159 5.34 3.45 9.38
C CYS A 159 5.61 4.90 8.93
N SER A 160 5.86 5.80 9.89
CA SER A 160 6.35 7.15 9.63
C SER A 160 5.50 8.00 8.66
N GLY A 161 4.18 7.82 8.67
CA GLY A 161 3.24 8.64 7.90
C GLY A 161 2.46 9.66 8.76
N HIS A 162 1.47 10.29 8.15
CA HIS A 162 0.43 11.06 8.83
C HIS A 162 -0.96 10.57 8.36
N PRO A 163 -2.01 10.64 9.19
CA PRO A 163 -3.36 10.35 8.72
C PRO A 163 -3.78 11.38 7.65
N LEU A 164 -4.56 10.94 6.66
CA LEU A 164 -5.24 11.83 5.74
C LEU A 164 -6.51 12.34 6.45
N TYR A 165 -6.70 13.66 6.45
CA TYR A 165 -7.89 14.27 7.04
C TYR A 165 -9.11 13.93 6.17
N GLN A 166 -10.11 13.29 6.76
CA GLN A 166 -11.44 13.19 6.17
C GLN A 166 -12.30 14.24 6.86
N ASN A 167 -12.93 15.13 6.08
CA ASN A 167 -13.83 16.13 6.63
C ASN A 167 -15.07 15.41 7.20
N PRO A 168 -15.29 15.40 8.53
CA PRO A 168 -16.43 14.68 9.12
C PRO A 168 -17.79 15.24 8.68
N ALA A 169 -17.81 16.43 8.08
CA ALA A 169 -19.03 17.11 7.69
C ALA A 169 -19.65 16.59 6.38
N GLU A 170 -18.88 15.96 5.49
CA GLU A 170 -19.41 15.47 4.20
C GLU A 170 -20.25 14.18 4.37
N GLU A 171 -19.82 13.26 5.24
CA GLU A 171 -20.58 12.03 5.56
C GLU A 171 -21.95 12.29 6.22
N ILE A 172 -22.11 13.42 6.91
CA ILE A 172 -23.39 13.79 7.56
C ILE A 172 -24.38 14.39 6.54
N SER A 173 -23.91 14.80 5.35
CA SER A 173 -24.76 15.44 4.35
C SER A 173 -25.45 14.47 3.39
N GLU A 174 -24.88 13.28 3.17
CA GLU A 174 -25.45 12.25 2.27
C GLU A 174 -26.37 11.24 3.00
N SER A 175 -26.50 11.34 4.32
CA SER A 175 -27.38 10.48 5.15
C SER A 175 -28.75 11.10 5.47
N LYS A 176 -29.32 11.89 4.54
CA LYS A 176 -30.70 12.41 4.65
C LYS A 176 -31.57 12.06 3.45
#